data_AF-A0A1I6WLM8-F1
#
_entry.id   AF-A0A1I6WLM8-F1
#
_cell.length_a   1.000
_cell.length_b   1.000
_cell.length_c   1.000
_cell.angle_alpha   90.00
_cell.angle_beta   90.00
_cell.angle_gamma   90.00
#
_symmetry.space_group_name_H-M   'P 1'
#
loop_
_entity.id
_entity.type
_entity.pdbx_description
1 polymer ?
#
loop_
_entity_poly.entity_id
_entity_poly.type
_entity_poly.pdbx_seq_one_letter_code
_entity_poly.pdbx_strand_id
1 'polypeptide(L)'
;MKKYFIISQIIYVLFLLPWFGIFIMSFMSFDAGFSTWNVAFVSAIAAYPVAAIGCSILAWVFHKRREGLAKAVNAVPMLWVAGIVVLLVYVFAAS
;
A
#
# COMPACT_ATOMS: atom_id res chain seq x y z
N MET A 1 -19.79 -4.80 -7.73
CA MET A 1 -19.11 -3.62 -7.14
C MET A 1 -18.81 -3.77 -5.65
N LYS A 2 -19.82 -3.93 -4.78
CA LYS A 2 -19.59 -4.09 -3.32
C LYS A 2 -18.59 -5.20 -2.96
N LYS A 3 -18.73 -6.39 -3.58
CA LYS A 3 -17.81 -7.52 -3.39
C LYS A 3 -16.34 -7.15 -3.71
N TYR A 4 -16.11 -6.36 -4.76
CA TYR A 4 -14.75 -5.94 -5.15
C TYR A 4 -14.09 -5.05 -4.09
N PHE A 5 -14.83 -4.08 -3.54
CA PHE A 5 -14.31 -3.23 -2.45
C PHE A 5 -14.02 -4.03 -1.18
N ILE A 6 -14.91 -4.96 -0.81
CA ILE A 6 -14.70 -5.80 0.37
C ILE A 6 -13.47 -6.71 0.19
N ILE A 7 -13.34 -7.38 -0.97
CA ILE A 7 -12.20 -8.27 -1.25
C ILE A 7 -10.88 -7.50 -1.23
N SER A 8 -10.83 -6.33 -1.88
CA SER A 8 -9.62 -5.49 -1.88
C SER A 8 -9.26 -4.97 -0.49
N GLN A 9 -10.25 -4.58 0.33
CA GLN A 9 -10.02 -4.19 1.71
C GLN A 9 -9.45 -5.32 2.57
N ILE A 10 -9.97 -6.54 2.41
CA ILE A 10 -9.42 -7.72 3.07
C ILE A 10 -7.95 -7.93 2.65
N ILE A 11 -7.65 -7.82 1.35
CA ILE A 11 -6.27 -7.91 0.86
C ILE A 11 -5.38 -6.83 1.50
N TYR A 12 -5.86 -5.60 1.63
CA TYR A 12 -5.09 -4.52 2.27
C TYR A 12 -4.79 -4.79 3.74
N VAL A 13 -5.76 -5.35 4.47
CA VAL A 13 -5.56 -5.72 5.88
C VAL A 13 -4.59 -6.91 6.01
N LEU A 14 -4.65 -7.88 5.11
CA LEU A 14 -3.71 -9.01 5.12
C LEU A 14 -2.28 -8.55 4.81
N PHE A 15 -2.11 -7.63 3.86
CA PHE A 15 -0.80 -7.11 3.47
C PHE A 15 -0.21 -6.13 4.47
N LEU A 16 -0.98 -5.63 5.43
CA LEU A 16 -0.50 -4.81 6.54
C LEU A 16 0.56 -5.55 7.40
N LEU A 17 0.39 -6.86 7.60
CA LEU A 17 1.33 -7.68 8.38
C LEU A 17 2.74 -7.69 7.77
N PRO A 18 2.95 -8.16 6.52
CA PRO A 18 4.28 -8.10 5.89
C PRO A 18 4.74 -6.65 5.68
N TRP A 19 3.82 -5.70 5.49
CA TRP A 19 4.16 -4.29 5.31
C TRP A 19 4.85 -3.67 6.53
N PHE A 20 4.40 -4.00 7.74
CA PHE A 20 5.05 -3.49 8.96
C PHE A 20 6.52 -3.89 9.04
N GLY A 21 6.88 -5.09 8.56
CA GLY A 21 8.28 -5.51 8.45
C GLY A 21 9.09 -4.58 7.54
N ILE A 22 8.58 -4.27 6.35
CA ILE A 22 9.22 -3.35 5.39
C ILE A 22 9.32 -1.94 5.98
N PHE A 23 8.27 -1.48 6.67
CA PHE A 23 8.26 -0.17 7.32
C PHE A 23 9.35 -0.07 8.39
N ILE A 24 9.48 -1.07 9.27
CA ILE A 24 10.53 -1.07 10.30
C ILE A 24 11.91 -1.13 9.65
N MET A 25 12.12 -2.00 8.66
CA MET A 25 13.39 -2.09 7.93
C MET A 25 13.75 -0.79 7.20
N SER A 26 12.76 -0.01 6.78
CA SER A 26 13.03 1.26 6.09
C SER A 26 13.81 2.26 6.94
N PHE A 27 13.71 2.18 8.27
CA PHE A 27 14.49 3.04 9.18
C PHE A 27 16.00 2.78 9.11
N MET A 28 16.43 1.59 8.67
CA MET A 28 17.86 1.30 8.45
C MET A 28 18.46 2.20 7.35
N SER A 29 17.64 2.81 6.49
CA SER A 29 18.13 3.81 5.52
C SER A 29 18.74 5.05 6.21
N PHE A 30 18.39 5.32 7.46
CA PHE A 30 18.97 6.42 8.24
C PHE A 30 20.35 6.10 8.82
N ASP A 31 20.79 4.84 8.82
CA ASP A 31 22.15 4.47 9.25
C ASP A 31 23.21 5.10 8.33
N ALA A 32 22.86 5.34 7.06
CA ALA A 32 23.67 6.07 6.09
C ALA A 32 23.61 7.61 6.25
N GLY A 33 22.92 8.10 7.28
CA GLY A 33 22.73 9.52 7.58
C GLY A 33 21.31 10.04 7.31
N PHE A 34 21.03 11.23 7.82
CA PHE A 34 19.74 11.89 7.63
C PHE A 34 19.75 12.75 6.36
N SER A 35 19.08 12.29 5.31
CA SER A 35 18.94 13.01 4.05
C SER A 35 17.47 13.12 3.66
N THR A 36 17.14 14.14 2.84
CA THR A 36 15.77 14.30 2.29
C THR A 36 15.29 13.05 1.56
N TRP A 37 16.21 12.31 0.92
CA TRP A 37 15.89 11.08 0.21
C TRP A 37 15.47 9.95 1.16
N ASN A 38 16.16 9.78 2.28
CA ASN A 38 15.84 8.76 3.28
C ASN A 38 14.48 9.07 3.95
N VAL A 39 14.22 10.34 4.23
CA VAL A 39 12.92 10.79 4.75
C VAL A 39 11.81 10.50 3.73
N ALA A 40 12.02 10.84 2.46
CA ALA A 40 11.03 10.58 1.41
C ALA A 40 10.76 9.08 1.24
N PHE A 41 11.81 8.24 1.29
CA PHE A 41 11.70 6.79 1.20
C PHE A 41 10.86 6.21 2.35
N VAL A 42 11.19 6.53 3.59
CA VAL A 42 10.45 6.04 4.76
C VAL A 42 9.02 6.58 4.76
N SER A 43 8.81 7.84 4.35
CA SER A 43 7.47 8.45 4.24
C SER A 43 6.61 7.77 3.18
N ALA A 44 7.19 7.41 2.04
CA ALA A 44 6.50 6.68 0.97
C ALA A 44 6.07 5.28 1.45
N ILE A 45 6.87 4.65 2.31
CA ILE A 45 6.51 3.37 2.93
C ILE A 45 5.45 3.58 4.04
N ALA A 46 5.55 4.65 4.83
CA ALA A 46 4.54 4.99 5.83
C ALA A 46 3.17 5.31 5.23
N ALA A 47 3.11 5.70 3.95
CA ALA A 47 1.88 6.13 3.29
C ALA A 47 0.85 5.01 3.08
N TYR A 48 1.26 3.74 3.04
CA TYR A 48 0.36 2.64 2.68
C TYR A 48 -0.89 2.50 3.58
N PRO A 49 -0.80 2.44 4.92
CA PRO A 49 -1.99 2.31 5.76
C PRO A 49 -2.94 3.50 5.60
N VAL A 50 -2.38 4.71 5.46
CA VAL A 50 -3.14 5.94 5.25
C VAL A 50 -3.87 5.89 3.91
N ALA A 51 -3.17 5.49 2.85
CA ALA A 51 -3.74 5.32 1.52
C ALA A 51 -4.82 4.23 1.50
N ALA A 52 -4.58 3.08 2.14
CA ALA A 52 -5.53 1.97 2.22
C ALA A 52 -6.85 2.39 2.89
N ILE A 53 -6.78 3.11 4.01
CA ILE A 53 -7.97 3.61 4.72
C ILE A 53 -8.66 4.73 3.93
N GLY A 54 -7.90 5.74 3.51
CA GLY A 54 -8.45 6.90 2.80
C GLY A 54 -9.11 6.52 1.47
N CYS A 55 -8.44 5.69 0.67
CA CYS A 55 -8.98 5.22 -0.61
C CYS A 55 -10.18 4.31 -0.43
N SER A 56 -10.20 3.49 0.62
CA SER A 56 -11.36 2.69 1.00
C SER A 56 -12.58 3.57 1.27
N ILE A 57 -12.44 4.57 2.13
CA ILE A 57 -13.54 5.49 2.47
C ILE A 57 -14.04 6.22 1.21
N LEU A 58 -13.12 6.80 0.43
CA LEU A 58 -13.47 7.53 -0.79
C LEU A 58 -14.15 6.64 -1.83
N ALA A 59 -13.73 5.38 -1.98
CA ALA A 59 -14.37 4.43 -2.89
C ALA A 59 -15.84 4.18 -2.52
N TRP A 60 -16.14 4.00 -1.23
CA TRP A 60 -17.52 3.85 -0.74
C TRP A 60 -18.35 5.13 -0.88
N VAL A 61 -17.75 6.31 -0.72
CA VAL A 61 -18.44 7.59 -0.97
C VAL A 61 -18.82 7.72 -2.44
N PHE A 62 -17.91 7.43 -3.36
CA PHE A 62 -18.14 7.64 -4.80
C PHE A 62 -18.91 6.51 -5.51
N HIS A 63 -19.06 5.33 -4.87
CA HIS A 63 -19.61 4.14 -5.54
C HIS A 63 -21.01 4.30 -6.16
N LYS A 64 -21.85 5.22 -5.65
CA LYS A 64 -23.23 5.42 -6.12
C LYS A 64 -23.35 6.36 -7.32
N ARG A 65 -22.40 7.30 -7.48
CA ARG A 65 -22.49 8.38 -8.48
C ARG A 65 -21.42 8.30 -9.55
N ARG A 66 -20.23 7.78 -9.23
CA ARG A 66 -19.09 7.73 -10.16
C ARG A 66 -18.33 6.43 -9.99
N GLU A 67 -18.88 5.34 -10.52
CA GLU A 67 -18.31 4.00 -10.38
C GLU A 67 -16.87 3.91 -10.93
N GLY A 68 -16.54 4.60 -12.02
CA GLY A 68 -15.19 4.63 -12.58
C GLY A 68 -14.16 5.23 -11.62
N LEU A 69 -14.48 6.37 -11.01
CA LEU A 69 -13.62 7.01 -10.01
C LEU A 69 -13.51 6.17 -8.73
N ALA A 70 -14.59 5.53 -8.29
CA ALA A 70 -14.56 4.65 -7.14
C ALA A 70 -13.60 3.46 -7.34
N LYS A 71 -13.56 2.87 -8.54
CA LYS A 71 -12.59 1.82 -8.89
C LYS A 71 -11.16 2.35 -8.91
N ALA A 72 -10.93 3.49 -9.57
CA ALA A 72 -9.59 4.07 -9.71
C ALA A 72 -8.98 4.42 -8.34
N VAL A 73 -9.76 5.07 -7.47
CA VAL A 73 -9.31 5.41 -6.11
C VAL A 73 -9.04 4.15 -5.29
N ASN A 74 -9.93 3.16 -5.36
CA ASN A 74 -9.73 1.90 -4.65
C ASN A 74 -8.51 1.11 -5.15
N ALA A 75 -8.04 1.33 -6.38
CA ALA A 75 -6.87 0.64 -6.93
C ALA A 75 -5.53 1.24 -6.45
N VAL A 76 -5.52 2.46 -5.91
CA VAL A 76 -4.28 3.13 -5.47
C VAL A 76 -3.50 2.31 -4.44
N PRO A 77 -4.11 1.77 -3.37
CA PRO A 77 -3.39 0.94 -2.40
C PRO A 77 -2.87 -0.38 -2.99
N MET A 78 -3.41 -0.84 -4.14
CA MET A 78 -2.89 -2.04 -4.80
C MET A 78 -1.47 -1.85 -5.34
N LEU A 79 -1.02 -0.61 -5.57
CA LEU A 79 0.36 -0.35 -6.02
C LEU A 79 1.39 -0.83 -4.98
N TRP A 80 1.12 -0.59 -3.70
CA TRP A 80 1.95 -1.10 -2.61
C TRP A 80 1.89 -2.61 -2.48
N VAL A 81 0.69 -3.19 -2.60
CA VAL A 81 0.51 -4.66 -2.60
C VAL A 81 1.32 -5.30 -3.73
N ALA A 82 1.25 -4.75 -4.94
CA ALA A 82 2.02 -5.21 -6.09
C ALA A 82 3.53 -5.09 -5.84
N GLY A 83 3.98 -3.98 -5.24
CA GLY A 83 5.37 -3.80 -4.83
C GLY A 83 5.87 -4.89 -3.89
N ILE A 84 5.09 -5.24 -2.86
CA ILE A 84 5.43 -6.37 -1.96
C ILE A 84 5.48 -7.68 -2.75
N VAL A 85 4.48 -7.97 -3.56
CA VAL A 85 4.42 -9.24 -4.31
C VAL A 85 5.63 -9.39 -5.22
N VAL A 86 6.00 -8.34 -5.95
CA VAL A 86 7.20 -8.33 -6.81
C VAL A 86 8.46 -8.57 -5.99
N LEU A 87 8.60 -7.90 -4.85
CA LEU A 87 9.76 -8.06 -3.97
C LEU A 87 9.86 -9.49 -3.41
N LEU A 88 8.73 -10.05 -2.95
CA LEU A 88 8.68 -11.43 -2.46
C LEU A 88 9.05 -12.43 -3.55
N VAL A 89 8.44 -12.31 -4.73
CA VAL A 89 8.73 -13.18 -5.88
C VAL A 89 10.21 -13.08 -6.26
N TYR A 90 10.77 -11.88 -6.30
CA TYR A 90 12.19 -11.69 -6.59
C TYR A 90 13.08 -12.39 -5.56
N VAL A 91 12.80 -12.25 -4.27
CA VAL A 91 13.56 -12.91 -3.20
C VAL A 91 13.50 -14.42 -3.33
N PHE A 92 12.31 -15.00 -3.55
CA PHE A 92 12.15 -16.46 -3.69
C PHE A 92 12.73 -17.01 -5.00
N ALA A 93 12.75 -16.22 -6.08
CA ALA A 93 13.35 -16.63 -7.35
C ALA A 93 14.89 -16.54 -7.34
N ALA A 94 15.45 -15.71 -6.46
CA ALA A 94 16.89 -15.51 -6.32
C ALA A 94 17.56 -16.40 -5.26
N SER A 95 16.78 -17.15 -4.48
CA SER A 95 17.21 -18.10 -3.44
C SER A 95 17.19 -19.54 -3.94
#